data_AF-A0A228Q1W0-F1
#
_entry.id   AF-A0A228Q1W0-F1
#
_cell.length_a   1.000
_cell.length_b   1.000
_cell.length_c   1.000
_cell.angle_alpha   90.00
_cell.angle_beta   90.00
_cell.angle_gamma   90.00
#
_symmetry.space_group_name_H-M   'P 1'
#
loop_
_entity.id
_entity.type
_entity.pdbx_description
1 polymer ?
#
loop_
_entity_poly.entity_id
_entity_poly.type
_entity_poly.pdbx_seq_one_letter_code
_entity_poly.pdbx_strand_id
1 'polypeptide(L)'
;MRKPIPPLFAGIHRGRLVIGVCVAAGLSLSVHAVMLQLFHAPYPGASLGSKLPAVVNDAVMIYAASWLYRSLCLSLPLRSRLCRITVLFVILAGLNETLRGWFMNGYCSTPWTTSWLYETFTSLRGIAYYAAASIMSASICRCRQHSGRIVAAVLLALLLNFVLMSRFSSVLSIVLAYVESLAPTGGRCQMPYGLDILIPAYLSFVEPAIACLFCVAFTWRHSSARRCAFAWQFAVLVLALKKQLLMAFVYAIYAPMPAWTALASMGQFTLEAAVLGLLTAVAWQCAKDGLPCG
;
A
#
# COMPACT_ATOMS: atom_id res chain seq x y z
N MET A 1 -8.58 20.86 31.98
CA MET A 1 -8.58 19.38 31.91
C MET A 1 -8.75 18.97 30.45
N ARG A 2 -7.82 18.21 29.86
CA ARG A 2 -8.00 17.69 28.48
C ARG A 2 -8.98 16.51 28.54
N LYS A 3 -10.08 16.56 27.77
CA LYS A 3 -11.01 15.43 27.66
C LYS A 3 -10.23 14.16 27.25
N PRO A 4 -10.48 13.00 27.87
CA PRO A 4 -9.82 11.76 27.48
C PRO A 4 -10.20 11.42 26.03
N ILE A 5 -9.19 11.07 25.23
CA ILE A 5 -9.42 10.65 23.85
C ILE A 5 -10.02 9.25 23.90
N PRO A 6 -11.23 9.03 23.35
CA PRO A 6 -11.85 7.72 23.38
C PRO A 6 -11.01 6.73 22.57
N PRO A 7 -10.94 5.45 22.99
CA PRO A 7 -10.13 4.45 22.32
C PRO A 7 -10.44 4.37 20.82
N LEU A 8 -9.47 3.91 20.04
CA LEU A 8 -9.50 3.89 18.57
C LEU A 8 -10.78 3.23 18.01
N PHE A 9 -11.18 2.12 18.64
CA PHE A 9 -12.35 1.31 18.29
C PHE A 9 -13.54 1.52 19.24
N ALA A 10 -13.59 2.65 19.95
CA ALA A 10 -14.74 2.98 20.80
C ALA A 10 -16.02 3.07 19.96
N GLY A 11 -17.06 2.34 20.36
CA GLY A 11 -18.35 2.33 19.66
C GLY A 11 -18.36 1.53 18.35
N ILE A 12 -17.38 0.65 18.12
CA ILE A 12 -17.33 -0.20 16.93
C ILE A 12 -17.72 -1.64 17.29
N HIS A 13 -18.72 -2.19 16.59
CA HIS A 13 -19.11 -3.59 16.71
C HIS A 13 -18.06 -4.51 16.07
N ARG A 14 -17.24 -5.16 16.91
CA ARG A 14 -16.09 -5.98 16.49
C ARG A 14 -16.46 -7.10 15.52
N GLY A 15 -17.56 -7.83 15.77
CA GLY A 15 -17.99 -8.92 14.88
C GLY A 15 -18.33 -8.43 13.46
N ARG A 16 -19.09 -7.35 13.34
CA ARG A 16 -19.43 -6.72 12.05
C ARG A 16 -18.18 -6.21 11.33
N LEU A 17 -17.24 -5.63 12.09
CA LEU A 17 -15.98 -5.16 11.54
C LEU A 17 -15.13 -6.30 10.98
N VAL A 18 -14.97 -7.41 11.72
CA VAL A 18 -14.19 -8.57 11.28
C VAL A 18 -14.79 -9.15 10.00
N ILE A 19 -16.11 -9.39 9.97
CA ILE A 19 -16.80 -9.89 8.77
C ILE A 19 -16.59 -8.93 7.59
N GLY A 20 -16.80 -7.62 7.80
CA GLY A 20 -16.64 -6.63 6.74
C GLY A 20 -15.21 -6.54 6.20
N VAL A 21 -14.20 -6.67 7.06
CA VAL A 21 -12.78 -6.69 6.64
C VAL A 21 -12.44 -7.98 5.89
N CYS A 22 -12.96 -9.14 6.31
CA CYS A 22 -12.78 -10.40 5.58
C CYS A 22 -13.41 -10.33 4.18
N VAL A 23 -14.63 -9.77 4.07
CA VAL A 23 -15.29 -9.55 2.78
C VAL A 23 -14.50 -8.56 1.92
N ALA A 24 -14.03 -7.45 2.50
CA ALA A 24 -13.22 -6.47 1.79
C ALA A 24 -11.92 -7.08 1.24
N ALA A 25 -11.21 -7.88 2.06
CA ALA A 25 -9.99 -8.57 1.66
C ALA A 25 -10.24 -9.57 0.52
N GLY A 26 -11.25 -10.43 0.68
CA GLY A 26 -11.59 -11.46 -0.30
C GLY A 26 -12.03 -10.85 -1.65
N LEU A 27 -12.96 -9.90 -1.63
CA LEU A 27 -13.46 -9.25 -2.85
C LEU A 27 -12.39 -8.40 -3.53
N SER A 28 -11.56 -7.68 -2.76
CA SER A 28 -10.46 -6.90 -3.30
C SER A 28 -9.50 -7.78 -4.09
N LEU A 29 -8.94 -8.84 -3.47
CA LEU A 29 -7.99 -9.70 -4.16
C LEU A 29 -8.64 -10.49 -5.32
N SER A 30 -9.94 -10.78 -5.22
CA SER A 30 -10.69 -11.40 -6.32
C SER A 30 -10.67 -10.55 -7.58
N VAL A 31 -10.64 -9.21 -7.48
CA VAL A 31 -10.51 -8.33 -8.65
C VAL A 31 -9.23 -8.64 -9.42
N HIS A 32 -8.09 -8.70 -8.73
CA HIS A 32 -6.81 -9.03 -9.34
C HIS A 32 -6.81 -10.46 -9.90
N ALA A 33 -7.29 -11.44 -9.12
CA ALA A 33 -7.34 -12.83 -9.57
C ALA A 33 -8.21 -13.04 -10.82
N VAL A 34 -9.39 -12.41 -10.88
CA VAL A 34 -10.30 -12.48 -12.03
C VAL A 34 -9.73 -11.77 -13.24
N MET A 35 -9.15 -10.58 -13.06
CA MET A 35 -8.49 -9.84 -14.14
C MET A 35 -7.38 -10.67 -14.78
N LEU A 36 -6.58 -11.34 -13.95
CA LEU A 36 -5.44 -12.13 -14.40
C LEU A 36 -5.85 -13.47 -15.02
N GLN A 37 -6.77 -14.22 -14.40
CA GLN A 37 -7.10 -15.58 -14.83
C GLN A 37 -8.24 -15.67 -15.84
N LEU A 38 -9.25 -14.79 -15.75
CA LEU A 38 -10.42 -14.83 -16.63
C LEU A 38 -10.30 -13.82 -17.77
N PHE A 39 -9.88 -12.60 -17.45
CA PHE A 39 -9.69 -11.55 -18.46
C PHE A 39 -8.31 -11.54 -19.09
N HIS A 40 -7.40 -12.42 -18.66
CA HIS A 40 -6.04 -12.55 -19.19
C HIS A 40 -5.29 -11.21 -19.25
N ALA A 41 -5.57 -10.32 -18.29
CA ALA A 41 -4.91 -9.04 -18.20
C ALA A 41 -3.41 -9.27 -17.93
N PRO A 42 -2.50 -8.70 -18.73
CA PRO A 42 -1.09 -9.00 -18.58
C PRO A 42 -0.57 -8.49 -17.25
N TYR A 43 0.29 -9.28 -16.62
CA TYR A 43 0.94 -8.86 -15.38
C TYR A 43 1.91 -7.69 -15.66
N PRO A 44 1.87 -6.60 -14.88
CA PRO A 44 2.74 -5.46 -15.10
C PRO A 44 4.18 -5.81 -14.73
N GLY A 45 5.02 -5.91 -15.76
CA GLY A 45 6.47 -6.10 -15.60
C GLY A 45 7.31 -5.12 -16.43
N ALA A 46 6.67 -4.27 -17.23
CA ALA A 46 7.39 -3.37 -18.13
C ALA A 46 8.03 -2.20 -17.36
N SER A 47 9.33 -1.99 -17.57
CA SER A 47 9.99 -0.79 -17.07
C SER A 47 9.48 0.44 -17.82
N LEU A 48 9.11 1.48 -17.07
CA LEU A 48 8.74 2.76 -17.66
C LEU A 48 10.01 3.47 -18.13
N GLY A 49 10.00 3.99 -19.36
CA GLY A 49 11.15 4.70 -19.94
C GLY A 49 11.54 6.00 -19.22
N SER A 50 10.72 6.48 -18.28
CA SER A 50 10.95 7.72 -17.52
C SER A 50 10.76 7.53 -16.02
N LYS A 51 11.61 8.21 -15.23
CA LYS A 51 11.50 8.26 -13.76
C LYS A 51 10.45 9.27 -13.26
N LEU A 52 9.97 10.17 -14.12
CA LEU A 52 9.00 11.21 -13.75
C LEU A 52 7.67 10.61 -13.22
N PRO A 53 7.07 9.60 -13.87
CA PRO A 53 6.03 8.73 -13.30
C PRO A 53 6.22 8.33 -11.83
N ALA A 54 7.42 7.87 -11.47
CA ALA A 54 7.71 7.41 -10.12
C ALA A 54 7.74 8.59 -9.14
N VAL A 55 8.36 9.72 -9.53
CA VAL A 55 8.41 10.93 -8.71
C VAL A 55 7.01 11.48 -8.42
N VAL A 56 6.13 11.52 -9.43
CA VAL A 56 4.76 12.03 -9.26
C VAL A 56 3.97 11.13 -8.30
N ASN A 57 4.01 9.82 -8.49
CA ASN A 57 3.34 8.89 -7.58
C ASN A 57 3.89 8.96 -6.17
N ASP A 58 5.20 9.12 -6.01
CA ASP A 58 5.86 9.24 -4.71
C ASP A 58 5.48 10.55 -4.02
N ALA A 59 5.39 11.66 -4.75
CA ALA A 59 4.95 12.93 -4.21
C ALA A 59 3.50 12.84 -3.71
N VAL A 60 2.61 12.20 -4.48
CA VAL A 60 1.21 11.97 -4.08
C VAL A 60 1.14 11.08 -2.84
N MET A 61 1.88 9.98 -2.80
CA MET A 61 1.94 9.07 -1.66
C MET A 61 2.48 9.78 -0.41
N ILE A 62 3.58 10.51 -0.51
CA ILE A 62 4.19 11.26 0.61
C ILE A 62 3.22 12.32 1.12
N TYR A 63 2.53 13.04 0.23
CA TYR A 63 1.53 14.03 0.62
C TYR A 63 0.36 13.39 1.38
N ALA A 64 -0.19 12.29 0.84
CA ALA A 64 -1.24 11.50 1.49
C ALA A 64 -0.79 10.93 2.85
N ALA A 65 0.43 10.40 2.92
CA ALA A 65 1.02 9.87 4.14
C ALA A 65 1.26 10.97 5.19
N SER A 66 1.55 12.21 4.78
CA SER A 66 1.63 13.36 5.69
C SER A 66 0.28 13.67 6.34
N TRP A 67 -0.83 13.50 5.60
CA TRP A 67 -2.17 13.65 6.13
C TRP A 67 -2.53 12.52 7.11
N LEU A 68 -2.16 11.28 6.79
CA LEU A 68 -2.29 10.14 7.72
C LEU A 68 -1.45 10.36 8.99
N TYR A 69 -0.21 10.85 8.86
CA TYR A 69 0.64 11.18 10.00
C TYR A 69 0.03 12.26 10.91
N ARG A 70 -0.60 13.28 10.33
CA ARG A 70 -1.33 14.29 11.10
C ARG A 70 -2.50 13.65 11.87
N SER A 71 -3.24 12.76 11.23
CA SER A 71 -4.33 12.00 11.86
C SER A 71 -3.83 11.10 13.00
N LEU A 72 -2.65 10.48 12.84
CA LEU A 72 -1.96 9.75 13.91
C LEU A 72 -1.58 10.67 15.08
N CYS A 73 -1.11 11.89 14.81
CA CYS A 73 -0.76 12.84 15.86
C CYS A 73 -1.97 13.29 16.70
N LEU A 74 -3.13 13.40 16.07
CA LEU A 74 -4.39 13.72 16.74
C LEU A 74 -4.96 12.52 17.52
N SER A 75 -4.78 11.32 16.99
CA SER A 75 -5.28 10.08 17.62
C SER A 75 -4.39 9.57 18.77
N LEU A 76 -3.08 9.85 18.72
CA LEU A 76 -2.07 9.36 19.67
C LEU A 76 -1.21 10.51 20.26
N PRO A 77 -1.80 11.55 20.88
CA PRO A 77 -1.06 12.76 21.25
C PRO A 77 -0.02 12.55 22.36
N LEU A 78 -0.18 11.52 23.18
CA LEU A 78 0.75 11.18 24.27
C LEU A 78 1.90 10.27 23.82
N ARG A 79 1.84 9.71 22.60
CA ARG A 79 2.90 8.85 22.07
C ARG A 79 4.03 9.67 21.45
N SER A 80 5.25 9.16 21.56
CA SER A 80 6.45 9.80 21.01
C SER A 80 6.40 9.95 19.48
N ARG A 81 7.20 10.87 18.95
CA ARG A 81 7.33 11.07 17.50
C ARG A 81 7.78 9.79 16.78
N LEU A 82 8.77 9.10 17.36
CA LEU A 82 9.28 7.84 16.82
C LEU A 82 8.18 6.79 16.70
N CYS A 83 7.37 6.59 17.76
CA CYS A 83 6.25 5.65 17.75
C CYS A 83 5.26 5.96 16.60
N ARG A 84 4.92 7.22 16.35
CA ARG A 84 4.01 7.60 15.26
C ARG A 84 4.62 7.36 13.87
N ILE A 85 5.92 7.61 13.72
CA ILE A 85 6.66 7.30 12.48
C ILE A 85 6.69 5.79 12.24
N THR A 86 6.94 5.00 13.28
CA THR A 86 6.92 3.53 13.19
C THR A 86 5.54 3.01 12.82
N VAL A 87 4.46 3.53 13.42
CA VAL A 87 3.09 3.14 13.04
C VAL A 87 2.80 3.51 11.59
N LEU A 88 3.18 4.71 11.14
CA LEU A 88 3.04 5.11 9.74
C LEU A 88 3.82 4.17 8.81
N PHE A 89 5.06 3.83 9.17
CA PHE A 89 5.89 2.89 8.43
C PHE A 89 5.23 1.53 8.30
N VAL A 90 4.75 0.95 9.40
CA VAL A 90 4.06 -0.34 9.37
C VAL A 90 2.80 -0.29 8.49
N ILE A 91 2.03 0.80 8.55
CA ILE A 91 0.84 0.97 7.69
C ILE A 91 1.25 1.09 6.22
N LEU A 92 2.27 1.89 5.89
CA LEU A 92 2.71 2.07 4.51
C LEU A 92 3.31 0.78 3.93
N ALA A 93 4.19 0.11 4.68
CA ALA A 93 4.79 -1.15 4.30
C ALA A 93 3.73 -2.26 4.12
N GLY A 94 2.77 -2.33 5.05
CA GLY A 94 1.68 -3.30 5.00
C GLY A 94 0.68 -3.04 3.86
N LEU A 95 0.27 -1.79 3.65
CA LEU A 95 -0.60 -1.42 2.52
C LEU A 95 0.05 -1.74 1.17
N ASN A 96 1.38 -1.59 1.09
CA ASN A 96 2.17 -1.89 -0.10
C ASN A 96 2.78 -3.30 -0.05
N GLU A 97 2.23 -4.20 0.76
CA GLU A 97 2.46 -5.64 0.68
C GLU A 97 3.93 -6.05 0.80
N THR A 98 4.67 -5.40 1.70
CA THR A 98 6.10 -5.68 1.84
C THR A 98 6.34 -7.10 2.37
N LEU A 99 5.57 -7.55 3.38
CA LEU A 99 5.69 -8.90 3.93
C LEU A 99 5.07 -9.95 3.00
N ARG A 100 3.91 -9.66 2.43
CA ARG A 100 3.24 -10.50 1.42
C ARG A 100 4.16 -10.69 0.21
N GLY A 101 4.78 -9.63 -0.28
CA GLY A 101 5.71 -9.66 -1.41
C GLY A 101 6.90 -10.56 -1.13
N TRP A 102 7.57 -10.36 0.01
CA TRP A 102 8.65 -11.26 0.47
C TRP A 102 8.20 -12.73 0.50
N PHE A 103 7.07 -13.00 1.14
CA PHE A 103 6.55 -14.35 1.32
C PHE A 103 6.17 -15.00 -0.02
N MET A 104 5.38 -14.32 -0.85
CA MET A 104 4.87 -14.83 -2.12
C MET A 104 5.98 -14.97 -3.16
N ASN A 105 6.90 -14.00 -3.27
CA ASN A 105 8.06 -14.13 -4.17
C ASN A 105 8.88 -15.36 -3.79
N GLY A 106 9.12 -15.53 -2.50
CA GLY A 106 9.83 -16.68 -1.98
C GLY A 106 9.10 -18.00 -2.23
N TYR A 107 7.80 -18.05 -1.97
CA TYR A 107 6.94 -19.22 -2.17
C TYR A 107 6.87 -19.63 -3.65
N CYS A 108 6.83 -18.64 -4.54
CA CYS A 108 6.76 -18.83 -5.98
C CYS A 108 8.11 -19.11 -6.63
N SER A 109 9.20 -19.20 -5.88
CA SER A 109 10.56 -19.35 -6.39
C SER A 109 11.15 -20.73 -6.14
N THR A 110 12.08 -21.15 -7.00
CA THR A 110 12.85 -22.40 -6.86
C THR A 110 14.36 -22.12 -6.96
N PRO A 111 15.23 -22.73 -6.14
CA PRO A 111 14.95 -23.67 -5.06
C PRO A 111 14.32 -23.00 -3.82
N TRP A 112 13.37 -23.66 -3.17
CA TRP A 112 12.59 -23.07 -2.06
C TRP A 112 13.46 -22.66 -0.86
N THR A 113 14.47 -23.45 -0.52
CA THR A 113 15.31 -23.26 0.68
C THR A 113 16.17 -22.00 0.63
N THR A 114 16.68 -21.62 -0.54
CA THR A 114 17.56 -20.46 -0.71
C THR A 114 16.80 -19.21 -1.16
N SER A 115 15.68 -19.38 -1.88
CA SER A 115 14.90 -18.26 -2.41
C SER A 115 14.36 -17.33 -1.33
N TRP A 116 13.91 -17.86 -0.18
CA TRP A 116 13.42 -17.03 0.93
C TRP A 116 14.51 -16.14 1.54
N LEU A 117 15.74 -16.66 1.61
CA LEU A 117 16.89 -15.90 2.07
C LEU A 117 17.25 -14.81 1.06
N TYR A 118 17.29 -15.14 -0.23
CA TYR A 118 17.51 -14.16 -1.29
C TYR A 118 16.46 -13.04 -1.25
N GLU A 119 15.18 -13.41 -1.14
CA GLU A 119 14.07 -12.45 -1.06
C GLU A 119 14.13 -11.57 0.20
N THR A 120 14.77 -12.03 1.27
CA THR A 120 14.99 -11.21 2.47
C THR A 120 15.89 -10.01 2.11
N PHE A 121 16.94 -10.23 1.32
CA PHE A 121 17.83 -9.16 0.89
C PHE A 121 17.16 -8.24 -0.13
N THR A 122 16.40 -8.78 -1.10
CA THR A 122 15.67 -7.94 -2.09
C THR A 122 14.63 -7.06 -1.40
N SER A 123 13.96 -7.57 -0.36
CA SER A 123 12.92 -6.86 0.40
C SER A 123 13.45 -5.68 1.22
N LEU A 124 14.76 -5.64 1.52
CA LEU A 124 15.38 -4.50 2.23
C LEU A 124 15.16 -3.18 1.49
N ARG A 125 15.07 -3.21 0.16
CA ARG A 125 14.77 -2.01 -0.63
C ARG A 125 13.38 -1.46 -0.34
N GLY A 126 12.37 -2.32 -0.31
CA GLY A 126 10.99 -1.93 0.02
C GLY A 126 10.88 -1.40 1.45
N ILE A 127 11.50 -2.11 2.39
CA ILE A 127 11.55 -1.72 3.81
C ILE A 127 12.20 -0.34 3.97
N ALA A 128 13.40 -0.14 3.41
CA ALA A 128 14.12 1.13 3.48
C ALA A 128 13.34 2.27 2.81
N TYR A 129 12.70 1.98 1.67
CA TYR A 129 11.87 2.93 0.95
C TYR A 129 10.70 3.44 1.82
N TYR A 130 9.89 2.55 2.39
CA TYR A 130 8.74 2.98 3.21
C TYR A 130 9.15 3.58 4.55
N ALA A 131 10.29 3.17 5.11
CA ALA A 131 10.86 3.81 6.30
C ALA A 131 11.25 5.27 6.00
N ALA A 132 11.97 5.51 4.90
CA ALA A 132 12.34 6.84 4.45
C ALA A 132 11.10 7.70 4.15
N ALA A 133 10.14 7.16 3.40
CA ALA A 133 8.89 7.85 3.08
C ALA A 133 8.11 8.25 4.34
N SER A 134 8.12 7.42 5.39
CA SER A 134 7.45 7.73 6.67
C SER A 134 8.13 8.87 7.42
N ILE A 135 9.46 8.89 7.46
CA ILE A 135 10.25 9.97 8.05
C ILE A 135 10.02 11.28 7.30
N MET A 136 10.03 11.24 5.97
CA MET A 136 9.74 12.38 5.08
C MET A 136 8.32 12.91 5.28
N SER A 137 7.33 12.04 5.33
CA SER A 137 5.93 12.44 5.58
C SER A 137 5.76 13.14 6.93
N ALA A 138 6.49 12.67 7.95
CA ALA A 138 6.52 13.29 9.28
C ALA A 138 7.27 14.63 9.32
N SER A 139 8.20 14.90 8.39
CA SER A 139 8.91 16.19 8.31
C SER A 139 8.04 17.27 7.65
N ILE A 140 7.25 16.91 6.63
CA ILE A 140 6.29 17.79 5.94
C ILE A 140 5.28 18.43 6.89
N CYS A 141 4.89 17.71 7.95
CA CYS A 141 3.92 18.23 8.92
C CYS A 141 4.37 19.50 9.66
N ARG A 142 5.67 19.86 9.59
CA ARG A 142 6.19 21.14 10.09
C ARG A 142 5.78 22.33 9.22
N CYS A 143 5.47 22.11 7.95
CA CYS A 143 5.00 23.15 7.04
C CYS A 143 3.56 23.56 7.40
N ARG A 144 3.36 24.84 7.71
CA ARG A 144 2.04 25.39 8.06
C ARG A 144 1.14 25.59 6.84
N GLN A 145 1.71 26.06 5.73
CA GLN A 145 0.98 26.36 4.50
C GLN A 145 0.74 25.11 3.65
N HIS A 146 -0.44 25.04 3.02
CA HIS A 146 -0.81 23.91 2.15
C HIS A 146 0.07 23.82 0.90
N SER A 147 0.33 24.94 0.22
CA SER A 147 1.23 25.01 -0.93
C SER A 147 2.64 24.52 -0.57
N GLY A 148 3.17 24.96 0.57
CA GLY A 148 4.46 24.52 1.08
C GLY A 148 4.55 23.01 1.30
N ARG A 149 3.45 22.33 1.69
CA ARG A 149 3.43 20.87 1.84
C ARG A 149 3.49 20.14 0.49
N ILE A 150 2.83 20.68 -0.53
CA ILE A 150 2.87 20.12 -1.88
C ILE A 150 4.30 20.22 -2.43
N VAL A 151 4.90 21.42 -2.36
CA VAL A 151 6.28 21.63 -2.79
C VAL A 151 7.24 20.72 -2.03
N ALA A 152 7.08 20.61 -0.69
CA ALA A 152 7.90 19.72 0.12
C ALA A 152 7.73 18.24 -0.28
N ALA A 153 6.50 17.79 -0.57
CA ALA A 153 6.26 16.41 -1.03
C ALA A 153 6.96 16.12 -2.35
N VAL A 154 6.93 17.05 -3.31
CA VAL A 154 7.64 16.93 -4.59
C VAL A 154 9.15 16.89 -4.38
N LEU A 155 9.70 17.82 -3.60
CA LEU A 155 11.15 17.86 -3.31
C LEU A 155 11.63 16.60 -2.59
N LEU A 156 10.85 16.09 -1.63
CA LEU A 156 11.19 14.86 -0.91
C LEU A 156 11.02 13.61 -1.78
N ALA A 157 10.06 13.59 -2.71
CA ALA A 157 9.95 12.52 -3.71
C ALA A 157 11.15 12.50 -4.66
N LEU A 158 11.64 13.68 -5.09
CA LEU A 158 12.88 13.80 -5.86
C LEU A 158 14.09 13.28 -5.07
N LEU A 159 14.23 13.72 -3.82
CA LEU A 159 15.29 13.25 -2.92
C LEU A 159 15.23 11.74 -2.71
N LEU A 160 14.03 11.18 -2.51
CA LEU A 160 13.81 9.75 -2.32
C LEU A 160 14.27 8.96 -3.55
N ASN A 161 13.84 9.36 -4.75
CA ASN A 161 14.12 8.61 -5.97
C ASN A 161 15.55 8.78 -6.47
N PHE A 162 16.04 10.02 -6.55
CA PHE A 162 17.32 10.32 -7.21
C PHE A 162 18.53 10.21 -6.28
N VAL A 163 18.34 10.41 -4.98
CA VAL A 163 19.44 10.38 -4.02
C VAL A 163 19.36 9.12 -3.18
N LEU A 164 18.34 8.98 -2.32
CA LEU A 164 18.31 7.91 -1.34
C LEU A 164 18.22 6.53 -1.98
N MET A 165 17.22 6.29 -2.83
CA MET A 165 17.01 4.98 -3.45
C MET A 165 18.06 4.66 -4.50
N SER A 166 18.60 5.66 -5.19
CA SER A 166 19.74 5.47 -6.09
C SER A 166 20.96 4.95 -5.34
N ARG A 167 21.37 5.64 -4.26
CA ARG A 167 22.51 5.23 -3.42
C ARG A 167 22.27 3.90 -2.72
N PHE A 168 21.08 3.71 -2.17
CA PHE A 168 20.71 2.46 -1.52
C PHE A 168 20.74 1.29 -2.50
N SER A 169 20.26 1.48 -3.74
CA SER A 169 20.30 0.44 -4.77
C SER A 169 21.74 0.08 -5.15
N SER A 170 22.67 1.04 -5.22
CA SER A 170 24.09 0.76 -5.47
C SER A 170 24.75 -0.04 -4.34
N VAL A 171 24.38 0.23 -3.09
CA VAL A 171 24.89 -0.57 -1.95
C VAL A 171 24.25 -1.95 -1.95
N LEU A 172 22.93 -2.01 -2.17
CA LEU A 172 22.19 -3.27 -2.20
C LEU A 172 22.66 -4.17 -3.34
N SER A 173 23.05 -3.63 -4.51
CA SER A 173 23.59 -4.46 -5.60
C SER A 173 24.88 -5.18 -5.22
N ILE A 174 25.71 -4.59 -4.35
CA ILE A 174 26.92 -5.25 -3.82
C ILE A 174 26.52 -6.42 -2.92
N VAL A 175 25.54 -6.21 -2.04
CA VAL A 175 25.01 -7.27 -1.17
C VAL A 175 24.39 -8.40 -2.00
N LEU A 176 23.58 -8.05 -3.00
CA LEU A 176 22.91 -9.03 -3.88
C LEU A 176 23.90 -9.81 -4.73
N ALA A 177 25.00 -9.20 -5.19
CA ALA A 177 26.08 -9.91 -5.87
C ALA A 177 26.76 -10.94 -4.95
N TYR A 178 26.90 -10.63 -3.65
CA TYR A 178 27.48 -11.56 -2.69
C TYR A 178 26.58 -12.78 -2.42
N VAL A 179 25.26 -12.61 -2.53
CA VAL A 179 24.27 -13.68 -2.32
C VAL A 179 23.67 -14.20 -3.62
N GLU A 180 24.29 -13.93 -4.77
CA GLU A 180 23.78 -14.31 -6.09
C GLU A 180 23.61 -15.82 -6.24
N SER A 181 24.45 -16.61 -5.56
CA SER A 181 24.32 -18.07 -5.50
C SER A 181 23.03 -18.57 -4.86
N LEU A 182 22.32 -17.71 -4.11
CA LEU A 182 21.03 -18.00 -3.50
C LEU A 182 19.84 -17.61 -4.40
N ALA A 183 20.09 -16.94 -5.53
CA ALA A 183 19.05 -16.41 -6.39
C ALA A 183 18.13 -17.52 -6.93
N PRO A 184 16.82 -17.25 -7.07
CA PRO A 184 15.90 -18.16 -7.73
C PRO A 184 16.36 -18.50 -9.15
N THR A 185 16.35 -19.78 -9.49
CA THR A 185 16.65 -20.29 -10.84
C THR A 185 15.39 -20.65 -11.63
N GLY A 186 14.22 -20.59 -10.99
CA GLY A 186 12.93 -20.88 -11.61
C GLY A 186 11.75 -20.41 -10.79
N GLY A 187 10.55 -20.55 -11.37
CA GLY A 187 9.29 -20.13 -10.77
C GLY A 187 8.29 -21.28 -10.67
N ARG A 188 7.77 -21.53 -9.46
CA ARG A 188 6.72 -22.52 -9.18
C ARG A 188 5.33 -22.03 -9.55
N CYS A 189 5.08 -20.73 -9.41
CA CYS A 189 3.75 -20.16 -9.64
C CYS A 189 3.52 -19.92 -11.14
N GLN A 190 3.06 -20.97 -11.84
CA GLN A 190 2.68 -20.89 -13.26
C GLN A 190 1.17 -20.68 -13.40
N MET A 191 0.75 -19.95 -14.42
CA MET A 191 -0.68 -19.79 -14.75
C MET A 191 -1.20 -21.01 -15.52
N PRO A 192 -2.48 -21.40 -15.35
CA PRO A 192 -3.45 -20.86 -14.40
C PRO A 192 -3.13 -21.27 -12.95
N TYR A 193 -3.39 -20.37 -12.00
CA TYR A 193 -3.06 -20.62 -10.60
C TYR A 193 -4.01 -21.65 -9.97
N GLY A 194 -3.45 -22.75 -9.48
CA GLY A 194 -4.16 -23.74 -8.68
C GLY A 194 -4.48 -23.26 -7.26
N LEU A 195 -5.23 -24.07 -6.52
CA LEU A 195 -5.56 -23.81 -5.11
C LEU A 195 -4.31 -23.70 -4.23
N ASP A 196 -3.23 -24.38 -4.59
CA ASP A 196 -1.95 -24.34 -3.89
C ASP A 196 -1.30 -22.95 -3.93
N ILE A 197 -1.58 -22.15 -4.95
CA ILE A 197 -1.10 -20.76 -5.07
C ILE A 197 -2.15 -19.77 -4.56
N LEU A 198 -3.43 -20.01 -4.87
CA LEU A 198 -4.52 -19.14 -4.47
C LEU A 198 -4.68 -19.05 -2.95
N ILE A 199 -4.65 -20.17 -2.23
CA ILE A 199 -4.82 -20.16 -0.77
C ILE A 199 -3.74 -19.28 -0.08
N PRO A 200 -2.43 -19.48 -0.33
CA PRO A 200 -1.40 -18.59 0.21
C PRO A 200 -1.53 -17.13 -0.24
N ALA A 201 -1.95 -16.88 -1.48
CA ALA A 201 -2.16 -15.52 -1.98
C ALA A 201 -3.26 -14.78 -1.20
N TYR A 202 -4.38 -15.44 -0.90
CA TYR A 202 -5.47 -14.87 -0.10
C TYR A 202 -5.10 -14.73 1.39
N LEU A 203 -4.40 -15.71 1.96
CA LEU A 203 -3.96 -15.65 3.35
C LEU A 203 -2.93 -14.53 3.58
N SER A 204 -1.98 -14.36 2.66
CA SER A 204 -0.98 -13.30 2.75
C SER A 204 -1.58 -11.90 2.51
N PHE A 205 -2.71 -11.80 1.79
CA PHE A 205 -3.44 -10.54 1.59
C PHE A 205 -4.11 -9.99 2.87
N VAL A 206 -4.07 -10.74 3.97
CA VAL A 206 -4.45 -10.23 5.29
C VAL A 206 -3.56 -9.06 5.71
N GLU A 207 -2.29 -9.00 5.29
CA GLU A 207 -1.39 -7.87 5.59
C GLU A 207 -1.95 -6.52 5.11
N PRO A 208 -2.18 -6.29 3.79
CA PRO A 208 -2.73 -5.02 3.33
C PRO A 208 -4.13 -4.74 3.87
N ALA A 209 -4.95 -5.77 4.12
CA ALA A 209 -6.27 -5.60 4.72
C ALA A 209 -6.19 -5.06 6.16
N ILE A 210 -5.31 -5.61 7.00
CA ILE A 210 -5.07 -5.11 8.35
C ILE A 210 -4.49 -3.69 8.31
N ALA A 211 -3.53 -3.43 7.43
CA ALA A 211 -2.96 -2.09 7.27
C ALA A 211 -4.02 -1.06 6.86
N CYS A 212 -4.94 -1.44 5.95
CA CYS A 212 -6.08 -0.63 5.55
C CYS A 212 -7.05 -0.39 6.71
N LEU A 213 -7.33 -1.42 7.52
CA LEU A 213 -8.16 -1.29 8.72
C LEU A 213 -7.57 -0.29 9.72
N PHE A 214 -6.27 -0.36 10.00
CA PHE A 214 -5.63 0.62 10.87
C PHE A 214 -5.63 2.02 10.24
N CYS A 215 -5.43 2.12 8.92
CA CYS A 215 -5.53 3.39 8.21
C CYS A 215 -6.92 4.04 8.42
N VAL A 216 -8.03 3.30 8.25
CA VAL A 216 -9.37 3.84 8.47
C VAL A 216 -9.57 4.23 9.93
N ALA A 217 -9.08 3.41 10.86
CA ALA A 217 -9.26 3.64 12.29
C ALA A 217 -8.57 4.91 12.80
N PHE A 218 -7.46 5.34 12.18
CA PHE A 218 -6.80 6.61 12.50
C PHE A 218 -7.40 7.82 11.78
N THR A 219 -8.08 7.62 10.66
CA THR A 219 -8.47 8.70 9.75
C THR A 219 -9.94 9.07 9.83
N TRP A 220 -10.83 8.13 10.20
CA TRP A 220 -12.27 8.32 10.12
C TRP A 220 -12.82 9.55 10.87
N ARG A 221 -12.24 9.89 12.03
CA ARG A 221 -12.65 11.07 12.82
C ARG A 221 -12.29 12.41 12.16
N HIS A 222 -11.40 12.38 11.18
CA HIS A 222 -10.85 13.56 10.50
C HIS A 222 -11.35 13.66 9.05
N SER A 223 -12.27 12.80 8.64
CA SER A 223 -12.86 12.75 7.31
C SER A 223 -14.30 13.30 7.31
N SER A 224 -14.92 13.36 6.13
CA SER A 224 -16.30 13.82 5.99
C SER A 224 -17.28 13.01 6.86
N ALA A 225 -18.26 13.69 7.46
CA ALA A 225 -19.35 13.05 8.18
C ALA A 225 -20.35 12.33 7.25
N ARG A 226 -20.39 12.72 5.96
CA ARG A 226 -21.30 12.09 4.98
C ARG A 226 -20.77 10.74 4.56
N ARG A 227 -21.60 9.70 4.67
CA ARG A 227 -21.16 8.29 4.49
C ARG A 227 -20.47 8.03 3.15
N CYS A 228 -21.11 8.41 2.06
CA CYS A 228 -20.57 8.20 0.71
C CYS A 228 -19.29 9.02 0.47
N ALA A 229 -19.25 10.26 0.96
CA ALA A 229 -18.08 11.12 0.82
C ALA A 229 -16.88 10.57 1.62
N PHE A 230 -17.12 10.01 2.81
CA PHE A 230 -16.09 9.32 3.57
C PHE A 230 -15.51 8.13 2.82
N ALA A 231 -16.36 7.26 2.27
CA ALA A 231 -15.92 6.07 1.54
C ALA A 231 -15.04 6.46 0.35
N TRP A 232 -15.46 7.45 -0.44
CA TRP A 232 -14.66 7.97 -1.55
C TRP A 232 -13.35 8.62 -1.11
N GLN A 233 -13.38 9.47 -0.08
CA GLN A 233 -12.16 10.09 0.47
C GLN A 233 -11.15 9.05 0.94
N PHE A 234 -11.64 8.00 1.61
CA PHE A 234 -10.80 6.92 2.11
C PHE A 234 -10.26 6.04 0.98
N ALA A 235 -11.07 5.73 -0.04
CA ALA A 235 -10.60 5.02 -1.22
C ALA A 235 -9.50 5.78 -1.98
N VAL A 236 -9.68 7.09 -2.20
CA VAL A 236 -8.66 7.96 -2.80
C VAL A 236 -7.39 8.00 -1.95
N LEU A 237 -7.53 8.05 -0.62
CA LEU A 237 -6.40 7.97 0.28
C LEU A 237 -5.64 6.64 0.11
N VAL A 238 -6.33 5.50 0.12
CA VAL A 238 -5.72 4.17 -0.05
C VAL A 238 -5.03 4.07 -1.41
N LEU A 239 -5.66 4.55 -2.49
CA LEU A 239 -5.06 4.61 -3.82
C LEU A 239 -3.77 5.45 -3.83
N ALA A 240 -3.77 6.60 -3.15
CA ALA A 240 -2.56 7.44 -3.06
C ALA A 240 -1.45 6.75 -2.24
N LEU A 241 -1.80 6.14 -1.10
CA LEU A 241 -0.85 5.46 -0.21
C LEU A 241 -0.26 4.18 -0.84
N LYS A 242 -1.02 3.48 -1.69
CA LYS A 242 -0.56 2.33 -2.48
C LYS A 242 0.12 2.71 -3.79
N LYS A 243 0.29 4.00 -4.08
CA LYS A 243 0.83 4.52 -5.36
C LYS A 243 0.05 4.04 -6.59
N GLN A 244 -1.25 3.80 -6.45
CA GLN A 244 -2.13 3.32 -7.51
C GLN A 244 -3.08 4.40 -8.07
N LEU A 245 -3.18 5.57 -7.44
CA LEU A 245 -4.13 6.62 -7.84
C LEU A 245 -3.99 7.03 -9.31
N LEU A 246 -2.76 7.15 -9.81
CA LEU A 246 -2.46 7.60 -11.17
C LEU A 246 -1.81 6.49 -12.02
N MET A 247 -1.52 5.33 -11.43
CA MET A 247 -0.58 4.38 -11.99
C MET A 247 -1.10 3.70 -13.26
N ALA A 248 -2.40 3.40 -13.31
CA ALA A 248 -3.03 2.86 -14.52
C ALA A 248 -2.92 3.81 -15.73
N PHE A 249 -3.18 5.12 -15.52
CA PHE A 249 -3.05 6.13 -16.58
C PHE A 249 -1.60 6.36 -16.98
N VAL A 250 -0.70 6.38 -16.01
CA VAL A 250 0.73 6.53 -16.24
C VAL A 250 1.28 5.35 -17.05
N TYR A 251 0.87 4.11 -16.75
CA TYR A 251 1.24 2.96 -17.57
C TYR A 251 0.67 3.06 -18.98
N ALA A 252 -0.58 3.49 -19.14
CA ALA A 252 -1.20 3.65 -20.46
C ALA A 252 -0.43 4.63 -21.38
N ILE A 253 0.31 5.59 -20.80
CA ILE A 253 1.08 6.59 -21.54
C ILE A 253 2.56 6.19 -21.72
N TYR A 254 3.17 5.61 -20.68
CA TYR A 254 4.63 5.42 -20.63
C TYR A 254 5.10 3.97 -20.80
N ALA A 255 4.20 2.98 -20.72
CA ALA A 255 4.59 1.59 -20.91
C ALA A 255 4.83 1.28 -22.39
N PRO A 256 5.82 0.44 -22.73
CA PRO A 256 6.10 0.01 -24.10
C PRO A 256 5.10 -1.07 -24.57
N MET A 257 3.80 -0.81 -24.43
CA MET A 257 2.71 -1.70 -24.86
C MET A 257 1.45 -0.89 -25.20
N PRO A 258 0.45 -1.47 -25.90
CA PRO A 258 -0.77 -0.75 -26.25
C PRO A 258 -1.48 -0.17 -25.03
N ALA A 259 -2.01 1.05 -25.15
CA ALA A 259 -2.56 1.81 -24.02
C ALA A 259 -3.66 1.06 -23.25
N TRP A 260 -4.57 0.39 -23.95
CA TRP A 260 -5.63 -0.42 -23.33
C TRP A 260 -5.08 -1.65 -22.59
N THR A 261 -4.05 -2.29 -23.13
CA THR A 261 -3.36 -3.40 -22.50
C THR A 261 -2.65 -2.95 -21.22
N ALA A 262 -1.96 -1.81 -21.27
CA ALA A 262 -1.33 -1.19 -20.11
C ALA A 262 -2.34 -0.76 -19.05
N LEU A 263 -3.48 -0.20 -19.48
CA LEU A 263 -4.57 0.19 -18.58
C LEU A 263 -5.18 -1.03 -17.89
N ALA A 264 -5.42 -2.14 -18.60
CA ALA A 264 -5.89 -3.38 -17.99
C ALA A 264 -4.83 -3.97 -17.03
N SER A 265 -3.56 -3.91 -17.42
CA SER A 265 -2.41 -4.43 -16.67
C SER A 265 -2.24 -3.75 -15.31
N MET A 266 -2.13 -2.42 -15.25
CA MET A 266 -2.04 -1.71 -13.95
C MET A 266 -3.40 -1.42 -13.33
N GLY A 267 -4.46 -1.42 -14.14
CA GLY A 267 -5.84 -1.25 -13.69
C GLY A 267 -6.27 -2.33 -12.71
N GLN A 268 -5.78 -3.57 -12.83
CA GLN A 268 -6.09 -4.63 -11.87
C GLN A 268 -5.69 -4.25 -10.43
N PHE A 269 -4.49 -3.69 -10.23
CA PHE A 269 -4.01 -3.25 -8.91
C PHE A 269 -4.68 -1.96 -8.43
N THR A 270 -5.02 -1.08 -9.37
CA THR A 270 -5.78 0.15 -9.07
C THR A 270 -7.20 -0.20 -8.60
N LEU A 271 -7.89 -1.11 -9.29
CA LEU A 271 -9.22 -1.57 -8.91
C LEU A 271 -9.20 -2.37 -7.61
N GLU A 272 -8.23 -3.27 -7.42
CA GLU A 272 -8.03 -3.98 -6.15
C GLU A 272 -7.89 -2.96 -4.99
N ALA A 273 -6.97 -2.00 -5.10
CA ALA A 273 -6.76 -0.99 -4.06
C ALA A 273 -8.01 -0.11 -3.81
N ALA A 274 -8.74 0.26 -4.87
CA ALA A 274 -9.98 1.03 -4.76
C ALA A 274 -11.08 0.24 -4.03
N VAL A 275 -11.26 -1.03 -4.39
CA VAL A 275 -12.23 -1.93 -3.75
C VAL A 275 -11.86 -2.17 -2.30
N LEU A 276 -10.58 -2.41 -1.98
CA LEU A 276 -10.10 -2.53 -0.61
C LEU A 276 -10.45 -1.29 0.22
N GLY A 277 -10.15 -0.10 -0.29
CA GLY A 277 -10.45 1.15 0.38
C GLY A 277 -11.94 1.38 0.59
N LEU A 278 -12.74 1.28 -0.49
CA LEU A 278 -14.19 1.48 -0.43
C LEU A 278 -14.86 0.51 0.55
N LEU A 279 -14.59 -0.79 0.42
CA LEU A 279 -15.22 -1.81 1.25
C LEU A 279 -14.76 -1.73 2.70
N THR A 280 -13.51 -1.37 2.97
CA THR A 280 -13.03 -1.13 4.34
C THR A 280 -13.74 0.07 4.98
N ALA A 281 -13.96 1.15 4.23
CA ALA A 281 -14.70 2.32 4.73
C ALA A 281 -16.18 1.99 4.99
N VAL A 282 -16.83 1.24 4.09
CA VAL A 282 -18.21 0.78 4.27
C VAL A 282 -18.31 -0.17 5.48
N ALA A 283 -17.40 -1.13 5.60
CA ALA A 283 -17.32 -2.04 6.75
C ALA A 283 -17.18 -1.26 8.07
N TRP A 284 -16.32 -0.24 8.10
CA TRP A 284 -16.16 0.64 9.26
C TRP A 284 -17.47 1.35 9.63
N GLN A 285 -18.18 1.89 8.64
CA GLN A 285 -19.46 2.57 8.84
C GLN A 285 -20.54 1.61 9.36
N CYS A 286 -20.68 0.43 8.75
CA CYS A 286 -21.64 -0.58 9.19
C CYS A 286 -21.33 -1.10 10.60
N ALA A 287 -20.05 -1.19 10.96
CA ALA A 287 -19.64 -1.59 12.29
C ALA A 287 -19.88 -0.50 13.34
N LYS A 288 -19.87 0.78 12.96
CA LYS A 288 -20.12 1.92 13.85
C LYS A 288 -21.60 2.24 14.03
N ASP A 289 -22.32 2.41 12.93
CA ASP A 289 -23.69 2.94 12.92
C ASP A 289 -24.74 1.84 12.76
N GLY A 290 -24.32 0.59 12.52
CA GLY A 290 -25.21 -0.51 12.12
C GLY A 290 -25.43 -0.59 10.61
N LEU A 291 -26.12 -1.65 10.18
CA LEU A 291 -26.63 -1.72 8.81
C LEU A 291 -27.62 -0.56 8.62
N PRO A 292 -27.63 0.14 7.47
CA PRO A 292 -28.78 0.99 7.18
C PRO A 292 -30.01 0.09 7.27
N CYS A 293 -30.94 0.43 8.17
CA CYS A 293 -32.30 -0.08 8.06
C CYS A 293 -32.81 0.45 6.71
N GLY A 294 -32.68 -0.39 5.68
CA GLY A 294 -33.55 -0.30 4.51
C GLY A 294 -34.94 -0.71 4.93
#